data_AF-Q54MW2-F1
#
_entry.id   AF-Q54MW2-F1
#
_cell.length_a   1.000
_cell.length_b   1.000
_cell.length_c   1.000
_cell.angle_alpha   90.00
_cell.angle_beta   90.00
_cell.angle_gamma   90.00
#
_symmetry.space_group_name_H-M   'P 1'
#
loop_
_entity.id
_entity.type
_entity.pdbx_description
1 polymer ?
#
loop_
_entity_poly.entity_id
_entity_poly.type
_entity_poly.pdbx_seq_one_letter_code
_entity_poly.pdbx_strand_id
1 'polypeptide(L)'
;MKFKSLQILNLIIISFYFNLSNSTITNYVLLIGRDLNCTEDIPRASLLTITNQAYAMNIKFETNDEVFNFTFSKYYLNNLVSLGINESPIALFNYNNFTNLINNLTNESQFGLNNTFNYINTVSKFSNLDNLKLTTISNSVSQMLTKIKSIKNVTVALDNNIKSINSPTKVVMDSYQLVSSSLNFVNNRISNIITTLNSMKQNVNDFQNELDYYSIIGDDDDHMTTMNDIMKSFLNNCFMYYNYSVFFSRFMIDLN
;
A
#
# COMPACT_ATOMS: atom_id res chain seq x y z
N MET A 1 40.45 -2.19 12.11
CA MET A 1 39.23 -2.99 11.87
C MET A 1 38.36 -2.50 10.70
N LYS A 2 38.30 -1.20 10.37
CA LYS A 2 37.46 -0.67 9.26
C LYS A 2 37.81 -1.15 7.84
N PHE A 3 39.07 -1.49 7.55
CA PHE A 3 39.47 -1.92 6.20
C PHE A 3 38.94 -3.31 5.81
N LYS A 4 38.82 -4.25 6.76
CA LYS A 4 38.32 -5.60 6.46
C LYS A 4 36.83 -5.61 6.12
N SER A 5 36.02 -4.75 6.75
CA SER A 5 34.58 -4.70 6.46
C SER A 5 34.29 -4.16 5.05
N LEU A 6 35.06 -3.18 4.59
CA LEU A 6 34.90 -2.63 3.23
C LEU A 6 35.27 -3.65 2.16
N GLN A 7 36.33 -4.43 2.39
CA GLN A 7 36.75 -5.49 1.47
C GLN A 7 35.69 -6.60 1.38
N ILE A 8 35.09 -6.99 2.49
CA ILE A 8 34.00 -7.97 2.51
C ILE A 8 32.77 -7.43 1.77
N LEU A 9 32.41 -6.15 1.98
CA LEU A 9 31.28 -5.54 1.27
C LEU A 9 31.52 -5.50 -0.25
N ASN A 10 32.72 -5.12 -0.68
CA ASN A 10 33.09 -5.13 -2.10
C ASN A 10 33.12 -6.55 -2.69
N LEU A 11 33.57 -7.55 -1.93
CA LEU A 11 33.52 -8.94 -2.36
C LEU A 11 32.09 -9.43 -2.56
N ILE A 12 31.17 -9.07 -1.65
CA ILE A 12 29.75 -9.39 -1.78
C ILE A 12 29.17 -8.73 -3.05
N ILE A 13 29.49 -7.45 -3.28
CA ILE A 13 29.06 -6.71 -4.48
C ILE A 13 29.62 -7.37 -5.75
N ILE A 14 30.91 -7.73 -5.78
CA ILE A 14 31.55 -8.36 -6.95
C ILE A 14 30.99 -9.77 -7.19
N SER A 15 30.75 -10.57 -6.14
CA SER A 15 30.11 -11.88 -6.31
C SER A 15 28.67 -11.77 -6.81
N PHE A 16 27.99 -10.65 -6.52
CA PHE A 16 26.68 -10.34 -7.10
C PHE A 16 26.78 -10.07 -8.60
N TYR A 17 27.84 -9.40 -9.07
CA TYR A 17 28.06 -9.17 -10.50
C TYR A 17 28.57 -10.41 -11.25
N PHE A 18 29.40 -11.25 -10.63
CA PHE A 18 30.02 -12.40 -11.32
C PHE A 18 29.10 -13.61 -11.52
N ASN A 19 28.01 -13.75 -10.75
CA ASN A 19 27.02 -14.80 -10.99
C ASN A 19 26.17 -14.59 -12.27
N LEU A 20 26.45 -13.56 -13.07
CA LEU A 20 25.73 -13.26 -14.32
C LEU A 20 26.38 -13.87 -15.58
N SER A 21 27.32 -14.81 -15.44
CA SER A 21 27.94 -15.50 -16.58
C SER A 21 27.08 -16.66 -17.11
N ASN A 22 26.80 -16.65 -18.42
CA ASN A 22 26.22 -17.72 -19.26
C ASN A 22 24.69 -17.93 -19.16
N SER A 23 23.96 -17.25 -20.06
CA SER A 23 22.56 -17.51 -20.52
C SER A 23 21.62 -18.14 -19.49
N THR A 24 21.35 -17.46 -18.40
CA THR A 24 20.19 -17.79 -17.58
C THR A 24 19.61 -16.48 -17.09
N ILE A 25 18.37 -16.17 -17.48
CA ILE A 25 17.54 -15.19 -16.79
C ILE A 25 17.59 -15.54 -15.29
N THR A 26 18.40 -14.81 -14.52
CA THR A 26 18.52 -15.04 -13.09
C THR A 26 17.38 -14.35 -12.38
N ASN A 27 16.81 -15.01 -11.38
CA ASN A 27 15.78 -14.39 -10.54
C ASN A 27 16.33 -13.12 -9.87
N TYR A 28 15.50 -12.09 -9.76
CA TYR A 28 15.82 -10.88 -9.02
C TYR A 28 16.07 -11.24 -7.55
N VAL A 29 17.28 -10.97 -7.06
CA VAL A 29 17.62 -11.24 -5.66
C VAL A 29 17.17 -10.06 -4.80
N LEU A 30 16.11 -10.29 -4.05
CA LEU A 30 15.59 -9.33 -3.08
C LEU A 30 16.63 -9.06 -1.99
N LEU A 31 16.59 -7.87 -1.39
CA LEU A 31 17.57 -7.46 -0.37
C LEU A 31 17.58 -8.33 0.87
N ILE A 32 16.44 -8.94 1.18
CA ILE A 32 16.32 -9.89 2.28
C ILE A 32 16.97 -11.25 1.96
N GLY A 33 17.43 -11.47 0.71
CA GLY A 33 18.12 -12.67 0.24
C GLY A 33 17.23 -13.90 0.04
N ARG A 34 15.90 -13.74 0.15
CA ARG A 34 14.92 -14.83 0.06
C ARG A 34 13.55 -14.28 -0.37
N ASP A 35 12.61 -15.19 -0.61
CA ASP A 35 11.19 -14.85 -0.76
C ASP A 35 10.65 -14.16 0.52
N LEU A 36 9.75 -13.20 0.34
CA LEU A 36 9.00 -12.54 1.41
C LEU A 36 8.04 -13.54 2.05
N ASN A 37 7.97 -13.54 3.38
CA ASN A 37 7.05 -14.40 4.13
C ASN A 37 5.96 -13.62 4.86
N CYS A 38 6.12 -12.30 4.99
CA CYS A 38 5.14 -11.45 5.65
C CYS A 38 5.12 -10.02 5.06
N THR A 39 4.11 -9.25 5.42
CA THR A 39 3.91 -7.89 4.90
C THR A 39 5.05 -6.94 5.31
N GLU A 40 5.65 -7.17 6.48
CA GLU A 40 6.78 -6.41 7.04
C GLU A 40 8.09 -6.66 6.28
N ASP A 41 8.14 -7.68 5.40
CA ASP A 41 9.27 -7.86 4.50
C ASP A 41 9.21 -6.89 3.29
N ILE A 42 8.03 -6.33 2.95
CA ILE A 42 7.87 -5.42 1.78
C ILE A 42 8.80 -4.21 1.87
N PRO A 43 8.84 -3.43 2.97
CA PRO A 43 9.79 -2.32 3.11
C PRO A 43 11.25 -2.74 3.00
N ARG A 44 11.59 -3.91 3.57
CA ARG A 44 12.97 -4.42 3.57
C ARG A 44 13.40 -4.82 2.16
N ALA A 45 12.50 -5.41 1.37
CA ALA A 45 12.75 -5.76 -0.02
C ALA A 45 12.96 -4.53 -0.92
N SER A 46 12.30 -3.41 -0.64
CA SER A 46 12.37 -2.19 -1.47
C SER A 46 13.44 -1.18 -1.05
N LEU A 47 14.17 -1.41 0.06
CA LEU A 47 15.01 -0.37 0.68
C LEU A 47 16.08 0.24 -0.26
N LEU A 48 16.76 -0.57 -1.06
CA LEU A 48 17.79 -0.11 -2.03
C LEU A 48 17.20 0.33 -3.38
N THR A 49 15.92 0.08 -3.66
CA THR A 49 15.30 0.56 -4.90
C THR A 49 14.93 2.05 -4.82
N ILE A 50 14.87 2.59 -3.60
CA ILE A 50 14.57 4.00 -3.37
C ILE A 50 15.88 4.79 -3.40
N THR A 51 16.10 5.50 -4.51
CA THR A 51 17.31 6.29 -4.77
C THR A 51 17.64 7.28 -3.65
N ASN A 52 16.61 7.87 -3.04
CA ASN A 52 16.74 8.72 -1.88
C ASN A 52 16.35 7.95 -0.61
N GLN A 53 17.30 7.23 -0.01
CA GLN A 53 17.07 6.48 1.23
C GLN A 53 16.67 7.39 2.40
N ALA A 54 17.15 8.64 2.43
CA ALA A 54 16.71 9.62 3.42
C ALA A 54 15.23 9.95 3.25
N TYR A 55 14.74 10.06 2.01
CA TYR A 55 13.31 10.16 1.71
C TYR A 55 12.57 8.90 2.16
N ALA A 56 13.07 7.69 1.84
CA ALA A 56 12.47 6.43 2.28
C ALA A 56 12.28 6.33 3.80
N MET A 57 13.29 6.78 4.57
CA MET A 57 13.24 6.81 6.04
C MET A 57 12.35 7.95 6.58
N ASN A 58 12.25 9.06 5.86
CA ASN A 58 11.50 10.24 6.26
C ASN A 58 10.09 10.32 5.69
N ILE A 59 9.57 9.28 5.04
CA ILE A 59 8.17 9.28 4.68
C ILE A 59 7.36 9.19 5.99
N LYS A 60 7.08 10.36 6.58
CA LYS A 60 6.15 10.52 7.69
C LYS A 60 4.76 10.29 7.11
N PHE A 61 4.27 9.08 7.30
CA PHE A 61 3.03 8.60 6.71
C PHE A 61 1.79 9.18 7.38
N GLU A 62 1.88 9.44 8.67
CA GLU A 62 0.82 10.03 9.48
C GLU A 62 1.44 10.91 10.56
N THR A 63 0.76 12.01 10.85
CA THR A 63 1.01 12.80 12.05
C THR A 63 0.31 12.15 13.24
N ASN A 64 0.81 12.41 14.45
CA ASN A 64 0.14 11.94 15.67
C ASN A 64 -1.31 12.43 15.73
N ASP A 65 -1.58 13.62 15.21
CA ASP A 65 -2.91 14.21 15.16
C ASP A 65 -3.84 13.46 14.20
N GLU A 66 -3.36 13.01 13.04
CA GLU A 66 -4.16 12.20 12.10
C GLU A 66 -4.53 10.85 12.70
N VAL A 67 -3.57 10.17 13.35
CA VAL A 67 -3.83 8.91 14.06
C VAL A 67 -4.83 9.14 15.18
N PHE A 68 -4.60 10.14 16.02
CA PHE A 68 -5.47 10.47 17.15
C PHE A 68 -6.90 10.81 16.66
N ASN A 69 -7.04 11.74 15.73
CA ASN A 69 -8.34 12.20 15.25
C ASN A 69 -9.13 11.07 14.59
N PHE A 70 -8.49 10.22 13.78
CA PHE A 70 -9.16 9.08 13.18
C PHE A 70 -9.58 8.04 14.22
N THR A 71 -8.69 7.71 15.17
CA THR A 71 -8.98 6.77 16.27
C THR A 71 -10.19 7.24 17.10
N PHE A 72 -10.18 8.51 17.50
CA PHE A 72 -11.20 9.08 18.37
C PHE A 72 -12.48 9.47 17.64
N SER A 73 -12.48 9.56 16.31
CA SER A 73 -13.70 9.82 15.52
C SER A 73 -14.82 8.81 15.83
N LYS A 74 -14.48 7.53 16.02
CA LYS A 74 -15.45 6.51 16.43
C LYS A 74 -16.03 6.80 17.83
N TYR A 75 -15.18 7.19 18.78
CA TYR A 75 -15.58 7.55 20.15
C TYR A 75 -16.48 8.79 20.18
N TYR A 76 -16.13 9.84 19.43
CA TYR A 76 -16.94 11.05 19.34
C TYR A 76 -18.33 10.75 18.78
N LEU A 77 -18.42 9.99 17.68
CA LEU A 77 -19.72 9.60 17.12
C LEU A 77 -20.55 8.77 18.12
N ASN A 78 -19.93 7.85 18.85
CA ASN A 78 -20.62 7.05 19.88
C ASN A 78 -21.14 7.92 21.05
N ASN A 79 -20.36 8.92 21.48
CA ASN A 79 -20.82 9.87 22.47
C ASN A 79 -22.03 10.68 21.99
N LEU A 80 -22.05 11.09 20.71
CA LEU A 80 -23.21 11.79 20.13
C LEU A 80 -24.47 10.90 20.11
N VAL A 81 -24.32 9.61 19.86
CA VAL A 81 -25.43 8.64 20.00
C VAL A 81 -25.97 8.64 21.44
N SER A 82 -25.08 8.73 22.42
CA SER A 82 -25.39 8.69 23.85
C SER A 82 -26.01 9.99 24.40
N LEU A 83 -25.78 11.14 23.75
CA LEU A 83 -26.35 12.44 24.16
C LEU A 83 -27.87 12.55 23.89
N GLY A 84 -28.44 11.60 23.15
CA GLY A 84 -29.81 11.12 23.29
C GLY A 84 -30.93 12.13 23.58
N ILE A 85 -31.23 13.12 22.72
CA ILE A 85 -32.55 13.79 22.77
C ILE A 85 -33.18 14.10 21.39
N ASN A 86 -32.42 14.40 20.32
CA ASN A 86 -33.01 14.57 18.96
C ASN A 86 -32.07 14.15 17.81
N GLU A 87 -30.76 14.13 18.04
CA GLU A 87 -29.76 13.84 17.01
C GLU A 87 -29.37 12.35 16.95
N SER A 88 -29.88 11.54 17.88
CA SER A 88 -29.49 10.13 18.05
C SER A 88 -29.66 9.27 16.79
N PRO A 89 -30.76 9.36 16.00
CA PRO A 89 -30.86 8.57 14.78
C PRO A 89 -29.80 8.91 13.73
N ILE A 90 -29.49 10.21 13.57
CA ILE A 90 -28.47 10.70 12.63
C ILE A 90 -27.08 10.32 13.12
N ALA A 91 -26.80 10.54 14.41
CA ALA A 91 -25.56 10.15 15.05
C ALA A 91 -25.32 8.64 14.95
N LEU A 92 -26.35 7.83 15.16
CA LEU A 92 -26.30 6.37 15.07
C LEU A 92 -26.04 5.92 13.63
N PHE A 93 -26.72 6.54 12.67
CA PHE A 93 -26.48 6.29 11.24
C PHE A 93 -25.03 6.60 10.87
N ASN A 94 -24.50 7.75 11.29
CA ASN A 94 -23.12 8.14 11.01
C ASN A 94 -22.10 7.24 11.73
N TYR A 95 -22.36 6.87 12.98
CA TYR A 95 -21.55 5.92 13.74
C TYR A 95 -21.46 4.56 13.05
N ASN A 96 -22.60 4.01 12.62
CA ASN A 96 -22.66 2.74 11.92
C ASN A 96 -21.92 2.81 10.57
N ASN A 97 -22.12 3.87 9.80
CA ASN A 97 -21.43 4.06 8.53
C ASN A 97 -19.92 4.24 8.69
N PHE A 98 -19.49 4.99 9.71
CA PHE A 98 -18.07 5.17 10.02
C PHE A 98 -17.42 3.86 10.47
N THR A 99 -18.12 3.09 11.30
CA THR A 99 -17.67 1.75 11.73
C THR A 99 -17.54 0.81 10.54
N ASN A 100 -18.53 0.77 9.66
CA ASN A 100 -18.49 -0.03 8.43
C ASN A 100 -17.34 0.41 7.51
N LEU A 101 -17.09 1.71 7.40
CA LEU A 101 -15.96 2.25 6.64
C LEU A 101 -14.62 1.75 7.21
N ILE A 102 -14.41 1.83 8.53
CA ILE A 102 -13.20 1.32 9.18
C ILE A 102 -13.02 -0.17 8.90
N ASN A 103 -14.07 -0.97 9.07
CA ASN A 103 -14.00 -2.42 8.84
C ASN A 103 -13.62 -2.73 7.39
N ASN A 104 -14.24 -2.04 6.42
CA ASN A 104 -13.93 -2.22 5.00
C ASN A 104 -12.49 -1.82 4.67
N LEU A 105 -12.02 -0.68 5.19
CA LEU A 105 -10.63 -0.23 5.00
C LEU A 105 -9.62 -1.20 5.59
N THR A 106 -9.89 -1.71 6.79
CA THR A 106 -9.03 -2.64 7.49
C THR A 106 -8.92 -3.96 6.73
N ASN A 107 -10.06 -4.55 6.36
CA ASN A 107 -10.12 -5.82 5.65
C ASN A 107 -9.43 -5.74 4.28
N GLU A 108 -9.72 -4.70 3.50
CA GLU A 108 -9.11 -4.54 2.17
C GLU A 108 -7.62 -4.21 2.25
N SER A 109 -7.18 -3.49 3.28
CA SER A 109 -5.75 -3.23 3.50
C SER A 109 -5.00 -4.50 3.88
N GLN A 110 -5.53 -5.31 4.79
CA GLN A 110 -4.92 -6.60 5.15
C GLN A 110 -4.88 -7.55 3.95
N PHE A 111 -6.00 -7.71 3.23
CA PHE A 111 -6.08 -8.53 2.03
C PHE A 111 -5.07 -8.07 0.98
N GLY A 112 -5.02 -6.77 0.70
CA GLY A 112 -4.13 -6.23 -0.33
C GLY A 112 -2.66 -6.28 0.06
N LEU A 113 -2.31 -6.05 1.33
CA LEU A 113 -0.94 -6.23 1.84
C LEU A 113 -0.47 -7.69 1.71
N ASN A 114 -1.34 -8.65 2.08
CA ASN A 114 -1.03 -10.07 1.96
C ASN A 114 -0.81 -10.49 0.50
N ASN A 115 -1.64 -9.97 -0.41
CA ASN A 115 -1.44 -10.25 -1.82
C ASN A 115 -0.18 -9.58 -2.38
N THR A 116 0.16 -8.37 -1.91
CA THR A 116 1.30 -7.61 -2.41
C THR A 116 2.63 -8.33 -2.24
N PHE A 117 2.91 -8.92 -1.07
CA PHE A 117 4.17 -9.66 -0.91
C PHE A 117 4.20 -10.94 -1.76
N ASN A 118 3.05 -11.60 -1.97
CA ASN A 118 2.94 -12.74 -2.88
C ASN A 118 3.20 -12.33 -4.34
N TYR A 119 2.77 -11.14 -4.75
CA TYR A 119 3.10 -10.61 -6.08
C TYR A 119 4.60 -10.41 -6.23
N ILE A 120 5.27 -9.81 -5.23
CA ILE A 120 6.73 -9.61 -5.22
C ILE A 120 7.46 -10.96 -5.38
N ASN A 121 7.07 -11.98 -4.64
CA ASN A 121 7.66 -13.32 -4.76
C ASN A 121 7.43 -13.97 -6.13
N THR A 122 6.34 -13.61 -6.79
CA THR A 122 6.02 -14.13 -8.12
C THR A 122 6.87 -13.43 -9.19
N VAL A 123 6.87 -12.10 -9.19
CA VAL A 123 7.54 -11.31 -10.24
C VAL A 123 9.05 -11.24 -10.07
N SER A 124 9.59 -11.48 -8.88
CA SER A 124 11.05 -11.63 -8.68
C SER A 124 11.62 -12.88 -9.34
N LYS A 125 10.79 -13.88 -9.66
CA LYS A 125 11.23 -15.16 -10.24
C LYS A 125 11.20 -15.13 -11.76
N PHE A 126 12.01 -14.28 -12.37
CA PHE A 126 12.07 -14.09 -13.82
C PHE A 126 12.21 -15.42 -14.59
N SER A 127 12.97 -16.39 -14.07
CA SER A 127 13.19 -17.69 -14.72
C SER A 127 11.90 -18.49 -14.95
N ASN A 128 10.86 -18.22 -14.14
CA ASN A 128 9.59 -18.92 -14.17
C ASN A 128 8.42 -17.94 -14.37
N LEU A 129 8.67 -16.70 -14.76
CA LEU A 129 7.63 -15.70 -14.97
C LEU A 129 6.97 -15.94 -16.34
N ASP A 130 5.64 -15.87 -16.38
CA ASP A 130 4.87 -16.07 -17.59
C ASP A 130 3.66 -15.13 -17.63
N ASN A 131 3.05 -15.00 -18.80
CA ASN A 131 1.90 -14.13 -19.02
C ASN A 131 0.66 -14.54 -18.21
N LEU A 132 0.51 -15.81 -17.85
CA LEU A 132 -0.61 -16.28 -17.04
C LEU A 132 -0.51 -15.75 -15.62
N LYS A 133 0.66 -15.87 -14.98
CA LYS A 133 0.94 -15.34 -13.64
C LYS A 133 0.77 -13.82 -13.59
N LEU A 134 1.29 -13.11 -14.59
CA LEU A 134 1.13 -11.66 -14.69
C LEU A 134 -0.33 -11.26 -14.89
N THR A 135 -1.09 -12.01 -15.69
CA THR A 135 -2.54 -11.81 -15.84
C THR A 135 -3.28 -12.03 -14.52
N THR A 136 -2.93 -13.06 -13.75
CA THR A 136 -3.49 -13.29 -12.41
C THR A 136 -3.23 -12.10 -11.48
N ILE A 137 -1.99 -11.59 -11.45
CA ILE A 137 -1.65 -10.41 -10.64
C ILE A 137 -2.44 -9.18 -11.12
N SER A 138 -2.48 -8.90 -12.43
CA SER A 138 -3.19 -7.76 -13.02
C SER A 138 -4.69 -7.78 -12.70
N ASN A 139 -5.31 -8.96 -12.77
CA ASN A 139 -6.71 -9.16 -12.40
C ASN A 139 -6.93 -8.90 -10.91
N SER A 140 -6.07 -9.42 -10.04
CA SER A 140 -6.17 -9.22 -8.60
C SER A 140 -5.98 -7.75 -8.20
N VAL A 141 -5.00 -7.05 -8.81
CA VAL A 141 -4.82 -5.59 -8.66
C VAL A 141 -6.05 -4.82 -9.14
N SER A 142 -6.67 -5.24 -10.25
CA SER A 142 -7.90 -4.61 -10.77
C SER A 142 -9.11 -4.80 -9.83
N GLN A 143 -9.21 -5.95 -9.17
CA GLN A 143 -10.23 -6.21 -8.17
C GLN A 143 -10.02 -5.32 -6.92
N MET A 144 -8.79 -5.23 -6.41
CA MET A 144 -8.46 -4.33 -5.29
C MET A 144 -8.78 -2.88 -5.66
N LEU A 145 -8.42 -2.42 -6.86
CA LEU A 145 -8.73 -1.07 -7.34
C LEU A 145 -10.23 -0.78 -7.35
N THR A 146 -11.04 -1.75 -7.82
CA THR A 146 -12.50 -1.62 -7.84
C THR A 146 -13.07 -1.46 -6.43
N LYS A 147 -12.62 -2.29 -5.50
CA LYS A 147 -13.07 -2.24 -4.11
C LYS A 147 -12.64 -0.95 -3.39
N ILE A 148 -11.40 -0.52 -3.56
CA ILE A 148 -10.90 0.73 -2.97
C ILE A 148 -11.62 1.95 -3.55
N LYS A 149 -11.95 1.96 -4.85
CA LYS A 149 -12.79 3.01 -5.45
C LYS A 149 -14.21 3.03 -4.85
N SER A 150 -14.79 1.88 -4.58
CA SER A 150 -16.08 1.79 -3.89
C SER A 150 -16.01 2.36 -2.46
N ILE A 151 -14.97 2.00 -1.70
CA ILE A 151 -14.73 2.54 -0.36
C ILE A 151 -14.52 4.07 -0.41
N LYS A 152 -13.83 4.59 -1.43
CA LYS A 152 -13.69 6.04 -1.64
C LYS A 152 -15.04 6.72 -1.78
N ASN A 153 -15.94 6.17 -2.59
CA ASN A 153 -17.28 6.74 -2.79
C ASN A 153 -18.08 6.76 -1.48
N VAL A 154 -18.00 5.68 -0.69
CA VAL A 154 -18.63 5.62 0.65
C VAL A 154 -18.03 6.67 1.58
N THR A 155 -16.71 6.86 1.56
CA THR A 155 -16.00 7.85 2.37
C THR A 155 -16.48 9.27 2.04
N VAL A 156 -16.57 9.61 0.75
CA VAL A 156 -17.05 10.92 0.28
C VAL A 156 -18.52 11.14 0.65
N ALA A 157 -19.37 10.12 0.48
CA ALA A 157 -20.78 10.21 0.86
C ALA A 157 -20.96 10.44 2.37
N LEU A 158 -20.18 9.74 3.19
CA LEU A 158 -20.20 9.91 4.65
C LEU A 158 -19.72 11.31 5.06
N ASP A 159 -18.66 11.82 4.45
CA ASP A 159 -18.15 13.17 4.74
C ASP A 159 -19.17 14.26 4.35
N ASN A 160 -19.83 14.12 3.20
CA ASN A 160 -20.91 15.02 2.80
C ASN A 160 -22.10 14.98 3.77
N ASN A 161 -22.46 13.79 4.25
CA ASN A 161 -23.51 13.63 5.26
C ASN A 161 -23.13 14.27 6.60
N ILE A 162 -21.85 14.20 7.00
CA ILE A 162 -21.38 14.83 8.24
C ILE A 162 -21.32 16.34 8.11
N LYS A 163 -20.82 16.86 6.98
CA LYS A 163 -20.74 18.31 6.71
C LYS A 163 -22.10 18.99 6.62
N SER A 164 -23.16 18.25 6.25
CA SER A 164 -24.52 18.80 6.16
C SER A 164 -25.22 18.88 7.52
N ILE A 165 -24.63 18.32 8.58
CA ILE A 165 -25.21 18.38 9.92
C ILE A 165 -25.06 19.79 10.48
N ASN A 166 -26.18 20.31 10.95
CA ASN A 166 -26.25 21.55 11.69
C ASN A 166 -26.84 21.25 13.07
N SER A 167 -26.06 21.49 14.11
CA SER A 167 -26.47 21.33 15.50
C SER A 167 -26.34 22.67 16.23
N PRO A 168 -27.32 23.06 17.06
CA PRO A 168 -27.18 24.22 17.95
C PRO A 168 -26.13 23.98 19.04
N THR A 169 -25.71 22.73 19.27
CA THR A 169 -24.78 22.36 20.33
C THR A 169 -23.34 22.42 19.82
N LYS A 170 -22.56 23.38 20.33
CA LYS A 170 -21.15 23.56 19.93
C LYS A 170 -20.33 22.27 20.03
N VAL A 171 -20.46 21.52 21.12
CA VAL A 171 -19.70 20.27 21.34
C VAL A 171 -20.01 19.23 20.26
N VAL A 172 -21.27 19.17 19.80
CA VAL A 172 -21.67 18.28 18.70
C VAL A 172 -21.05 18.74 17.39
N MET A 173 -21.11 20.03 17.08
CA MET A 173 -20.49 20.59 15.88
C MET A 173 -18.98 20.37 15.85
N ASP A 174 -18.29 20.60 16.96
CA ASP A 174 -16.84 20.38 17.10
C ASP A 174 -16.49 18.89 16.87
N SER A 175 -17.33 17.98 17.38
CA SER A 175 -17.18 16.53 17.16
C SER A 175 -17.32 16.14 15.69
N TYR A 176 -18.36 16.63 15.00
CA TYR A 176 -18.55 16.35 13.57
C TYR A 176 -17.44 16.97 12.70
N GLN A 177 -16.93 18.14 13.06
CA GLN A 177 -15.80 18.76 12.36
C GLN A 177 -14.52 17.92 12.47
N LEU A 178 -14.26 17.32 13.63
CA LEU A 178 -13.12 16.42 13.82
C LEU A 178 -13.27 15.14 12.98
N VAL A 179 -14.47 14.55 12.94
CA VAL A 179 -14.75 13.38 12.10
C VAL A 179 -14.59 13.72 10.62
N SER A 180 -15.13 14.86 10.16
CA SER A 180 -14.97 15.32 8.78
C SER A 180 -13.50 15.54 8.41
N SER A 181 -12.71 16.15 9.31
CA SER A 181 -11.26 16.31 9.12
C SER A 181 -10.56 14.96 8.98
N SER A 182 -10.96 13.97 9.77
CA SER A 182 -10.43 12.60 9.68
C SER A 182 -10.84 11.91 8.37
N LEU A 183 -12.07 12.10 7.90
CA LEU A 183 -12.54 11.55 6.61
C LEU A 183 -11.82 12.19 5.43
N ASN A 184 -11.51 13.49 5.48
CA ASN A 184 -10.70 14.16 4.47
C ASN A 184 -9.29 13.54 4.39
N PHE A 185 -8.66 13.29 5.54
CA PHE A 185 -7.38 12.58 5.61
C PHE A 185 -7.47 11.17 5.00
N VAL A 186 -8.48 10.38 5.40
CA VAL A 186 -8.73 9.03 4.86
C VAL A 186 -8.91 9.07 3.34
N ASN A 187 -9.70 10.02 2.83
CA ASN A 187 -9.97 10.18 1.40
C ASN A 187 -8.69 10.52 0.61
N ASN A 188 -7.81 11.38 1.16
CA ASN A 188 -6.51 11.67 0.55
C ASN A 188 -5.63 10.42 0.50
N ARG A 189 -5.60 9.65 1.59
CA ARG A 189 -4.84 8.40 1.65
C ARG A 189 -5.37 7.31 0.72
N ILE A 190 -6.68 7.15 0.61
CA ILE A 190 -7.32 6.27 -0.39
C ILE A 190 -6.94 6.71 -1.80
N SER A 191 -6.89 8.02 -2.07
CA SER A 191 -6.47 8.54 -3.38
C SER A 191 -5.03 8.15 -3.70
N ASN A 192 -4.13 8.22 -2.72
CA ASN A 192 -2.75 7.77 -2.88
C ASN A 192 -2.67 6.26 -3.14
N ILE A 193 -3.45 5.45 -2.41
CA ILE A 193 -3.55 4.00 -2.66
C ILE A 193 -4.01 3.71 -4.09
N ILE A 194 -5.04 4.41 -4.59
CA ILE A 194 -5.53 4.24 -5.96
C ILE A 194 -4.43 4.56 -6.98
N THR A 195 -3.71 5.66 -6.79
CA THR A 195 -2.58 6.04 -7.65
C THR A 195 -1.53 4.94 -7.66
N THR A 196 -1.11 4.46 -6.49
CA THR A 196 -0.10 3.40 -6.38
C THR A 196 -0.57 2.08 -7.01
N LEU A 197 -1.83 1.68 -6.82
CA LEU A 197 -2.38 0.48 -7.45
C LEU A 197 -2.40 0.59 -8.99
N ASN A 198 -2.71 1.77 -9.53
CA ASN A 198 -2.61 2.01 -10.96
C ASN A 198 -1.16 1.88 -11.46
N SER A 199 -0.18 2.41 -10.71
CA SER A 199 1.24 2.27 -11.05
C SER A 199 1.73 0.82 -10.97
N MET A 200 1.30 0.07 -9.95
CA MET A 200 1.59 -1.37 -9.86
C MET A 200 1.01 -2.14 -11.05
N LYS A 201 -0.23 -1.82 -11.45
CA LYS A 201 -0.85 -2.42 -12.64
C LYS A 201 -0.06 -2.10 -13.91
N GLN A 202 0.42 -0.86 -14.05
CA GLN A 202 1.27 -0.49 -15.18
C GLN A 202 2.56 -1.30 -15.18
N ASN A 203 3.26 -1.45 -14.04
CA ASN A 203 4.47 -2.27 -13.97
C ASN A 203 4.21 -3.74 -14.35
N VAL A 204 3.05 -4.29 -14.00
CA VAL A 204 2.66 -5.65 -14.41
C VAL A 204 2.50 -5.73 -15.94
N ASN A 205 1.91 -4.71 -16.58
CA ASN A 205 1.85 -4.64 -18.03
C ASN A 205 3.24 -4.49 -18.65
N ASP A 206 4.13 -3.71 -18.02
CA ASP A 206 5.51 -3.53 -18.49
C ASP A 206 6.27 -4.87 -18.44
N PHE A 207 6.09 -5.67 -17.38
CA PHE A 207 6.62 -7.04 -17.30
C PHE A 207 6.09 -7.91 -18.44
N GLN A 208 4.80 -7.84 -18.77
CA GLN A 208 4.21 -8.63 -19.86
C GLN A 208 4.81 -8.24 -21.20
N ASN A 209 4.89 -6.94 -21.48
CA ASN A 209 5.46 -6.43 -22.72
C ASN A 209 6.93 -6.85 -22.88
N GLU A 210 7.69 -6.86 -21.79
CA GLU A 210 9.10 -7.24 -21.81
C GLU A 210 9.28 -8.76 -22.04
N LEU A 211 8.44 -9.60 -21.43
CA LEU A 211 8.43 -11.04 -21.73
C LEU A 211 8.05 -11.32 -23.19
N ASP A 212 7.04 -10.64 -23.71
CA ASP A 212 6.61 -10.77 -25.09
C ASP A 212 7.71 -10.30 -26.06
N TYR A 213 8.37 -9.19 -25.76
CA TYR A 213 9.48 -8.65 -26.55
C TYR A 213 10.69 -9.61 -26.58
N TYR A 214 11.10 -10.11 -25.42
CA TYR A 214 12.22 -11.04 -25.32
C TYR A 214 11.95 -12.36 -26.07
N SER A 215 10.70 -12.83 -26.08
CA SER A 215 10.31 -14.02 -26.85
C SER A 215 10.54 -13.88 -28.37
N ILE A 216 10.68 -12.65 -28.88
CA ILE A 216 10.88 -12.34 -30.30
C ILE A 216 12.37 -12.14 -30.61
N ILE A 217 13.09 -11.38 -29.76
CA ILE A 217 14.44 -10.88 -30.08
C ILE A 217 15.55 -11.68 -29.39
N GLY A 218 15.30 -12.19 -28.18
CA GLY A 218 16.25 -13.04 -27.46
C GLY A 218 17.56 -12.35 -27.05
N ASP A 219 17.58 -11.03 -26.85
CA ASP A 219 18.74 -10.30 -26.32
C ASP A 219 18.71 -10.32 -24.78
N ASP A 220 19.61 -11.10 -24.18
CA ASP A 220 19.64 -11.36 -22.73
C ASP A 220 20.02 -10.11 -21.91
N ASP A 221 20.96 -9.29 -22.39
CA ASP A 221 21.55 -8.21 -21.58
C ASP A 221 20.56 -7.04 -21.43
N ASP A 222 19.94 -6.63 -22.55
CA ASP A 222 18.92 -5.58 -22.57
C ASP A 222 17.64 -6.01 -21.85
N HIS A 223 17.24 -7.28 -22.01
CA HIS A 223 16.09 -7.86 -21.31
C HIS A 223 16.25 -7.82 -19.81
N MET A 224 17.38 -8.33 -19.30
CA MET A 224 17.63 -8.39 -17.87
C MET A 224 17.75 -6.99 -17.25
N THR A 225 18.34 -6.04 -17.96
CA THR A 225 18.41 -4.64 -17.52
C THR A 225 17.00 -4.06 -17.39
N THR A 226 16.16 -4.24 -18.40
CA THR A 226 14.78 -3.74 -18.43
C THR A 226 13.92 -4.40 -17.35
N MET A 227 13.98 -5.72 -17.21
CA MET A 227 13.29 -6.48 -16.15
C MET A 227 13.68 -6.01 -14.75
N ASN A 228 14.97 -5.74 -14.52
CA ASN A 228 15.46 -5.21 -13.25
C ASN A 228 14.90 -3.83 -12.94
N ASP A 229 14.78 -2.95 -13.95
CA ASP A 229 14.24 -1.60 -13.76
C ASP A 229 12.73 -1.60 -13.53
N ILE A 230 11.99 -2.45 -14.25
CA ILE A 230 10.56 -2.69 -13.98
C ILE A 230 10.38 -3.22 -12.55
N MET A 231 11.22 -4.17 -12.11
CA MET A 231 11.17 -4.71 -10.75
C MET A 231 11.46 -3.67 -9.67
N LYS A 232 12.45 -2.79 -9.87
CA LYS A 232 12.72 -1.68 -8.94
C LYS A 232 11.51 -0.74 -8.82
N SER A 233 10.90 -0.39 -9.94
CA SER A 233 9.69 0.44 -10.00
C SER A 233 8.53 -0.23 -9.27
N PHE A 234 8.30 -1.53 -9.54
CA PHE A 234 7.28 -2.32 -8.88
C PHE A 234 7.48 -2.41 -7.37
N LEU A 235 8.71 -2.68 -6.90
CA LEU A 235 9.06 -2.70 -5.48
C LEU A 235 8.84 -1.35 -4.80
N ASN A 236 9.16 -0.25 -5.47
CA ASN A 236 8.90 1.09 -4.95
C ASN A 236 7.40 1.34 -4.80
N ASN A 237 6.60 0.97 -5.81
CA ASN A 237 5.15 1.07 -5.72
C ASN A 237 4.56 0.15 -4.63
N CYS A 238 5.07 -1.07 -4.47
CA CYS A 238 4.68 -1.95 -3.36
C CYS A 238 5.01 -1.34 -1.99
N PHE A 239 6.15 -0.68 -1.86
CA PHE A 239 6.51 0.04 -0.63
C PHE A 239 5.56 1.19 -0.34
N MET A 240 5.25 2.02 -1.34
CA MET A 240 4.27 3.10 -1.18
C MET A 240 2.89 2.55 -0.79
N TYR A 241 2.45 1.47 -1.43
CA TYR A 241 1.19 0.81 -1.13
C TYR A 241 1.18 0.28 0.31
N TYR A 242 2.28 -0.38 0.74
CA TYR A 242 2.44 -0.87 2.10
C TYR A 242 2.20 0.25 3.11
N ASN A 243 2.87 1.37 2.90
CA ASN A 243 2.84 2.45 3.87
C ASN A 243 1.51 3.20 3.93
N TYR A 244 0.79 3.33 2.81
CA TYR A 244 -0.54 3.90 2.85
C TYR A 244 -1.58 2.94 3.45
N SER A 245 -1.39 1.64 3.28
CA SER A 245 -2.35 0.60 3.70
C SER A 245 -2.16 0.16 5.15
N VAL A 246 -0.91 0.16 5.66
CA VAL A 246 -0.59 -0.32 7.03
C VAL A 246 -1.26 0.52 8.11
N PHE A 247 -1.56 1.79 7.83
CA PHE A 247 -2.34 2.62 8.74
C PHE A 247 -3.71 2.00 9.02
N PHE A 248 -4.45 1.65 7.96
CA PHE A 248 -5.79 1.10 8.10
C PHE A 248 -5.79 -0.29 8.75
N SER A 249 -4.74 -1.10 8.55
CA SER A 249 -4.67 -2.43 9.15
C SER A 249 -4.48 -2.42 10.68
N ARG A 250 -4.13 -1.27 11.28
CA ARG A 250 -3.92 -1.12 12.74
C ARG A 250 -5.20 -0.87 13.53
N PHE A 251 -6.32 -0.55 12.89
CA PHE A 251 -7.56 -0.14 13.57
C PHE A 251 -8.49 -1.29 13.99
N MET A 252 -8.03 -2.55 13.93
CA MET A 252 -8.73 -3.70 14.54
C MET A 252 -8.75 -3.68 16.07
N ILE A 253 -8.19 -2.65 16.72
CA ILE A 253 -8.34 -2.49 18.16
C ILE A 253 -9.80 -2.08 18.40
N ASP A 254 -10.62 -3.05 18.82
CA ASP A 254 -11.91 -2.82 19.43
C ASP A 254 -11.72 -1.85 20.60
N LEU A 255 -11.93 -0.57 20.34
CA LEU A 255 -12.17 0.43 21.37
C LEU A 255 -13.58 0.18 21.91
N ASN A 256 -13.71 -0.86 22.74
CA ASN A 256 -14.85 -1.10 23.61
C ASN A 256 -14.51 -0.66 25.03
#